data_AF-A0A3B8V952-F1
#
_entry.id   AF-A0A3B8V952-F1
#
_cell.length_a   1.000
_cell.length_b   1.000
_cell.length_c   1.000
_cell.angle_alpha   90.00
_cell.angle_beta   90.00
_cell.angle_gamma   90.00
#
_symmetry.space_group_name_H-M   'P 1'
#
loop_
_entity.id
_entity.type
_entity.pdbx_description
1 polymer ?
#
loop_
_entity_poly.entity_id
_entity_poly.type
_entity_poly.pdbx_seq_one_letter_code
_entity_poly.pdbx_strand_id
1 'polypeptide(L)' 'MKIANIIAYVLVLIGALNWGLFGFFNFNLVAIFGGARSVFAVIVYTLIALSAIWLIISPCITDGKLDMNGKN' A
#
# COMPACT_ATOMS: atom_id res chain seq x y z
N MET A 1 -13.94 9.31 3.86
CA MET A 1 -12.71 9.65 3.10
C MET A 1 -12.55 8.71 1.89
N LYS A 2 -13.40 8.84 0.86
CA LYS A 2 -13.50 7.84 -0.24
C LYS A 2 -12.18 7.70 -1.02
N ILE A 3 -11.64 8.84 -1.47
CA ILE A 3 -10.42 8.91 -2.28
C ILE A 3 -9.20 8.38 -1.51
N ALA A 4 -9.05 8.75 -0.24
CA ALA A 4 -7.93 8.28 0.59
C ALA A 4 -7.95 6.76 0.76
N ASN A 5 -9.13 6.15 0.94
CA ASN A 5 -9.26 4.70 1.10
C ASN A 5 -8.89 3.96 -0.19
N ILE A 6 -9.30 4.47 -1.35
CA ILE A 6 -8.95 3.90 -2.66
C ILE A 6 -7.45 3.99 -2.90
N ILE A 7 -6.85 5.18 -2.69
CA ILE A 7 -5.41 5.38 -2.88
C ILE A 7 -4.63 4.45 -1.94
N ALA A 8 -5.00 4.41 -0.67
CA ALA A 8 -4.36 3.54 0.31
C ALA A 8 -4.46 2.06 -0.08
N TYR A 9 -5.63 1.62 -0.57
CA TYR A 9 -5.85 0.24 -0.99
C TYR A 9 -4.97 -0.15 -2.15
N VAL A 10 -4.88 0.69 -3.18
CA VAL A 10 -4.01 0.46 -4.33
C VAL A 10 -2.54 0.42 -3.92
N LEU A 11 -2.09 1.36 -3.09
CA LEU A 11 -0.71 1.39 -2.60
C LEU A 11 -0.34 0.13 -1.81
N VAL A 12 -1.21 -0.31 -0.90
CA VAL A 12 -1.00 -1.54 -0.13
C VAL A 12 -0.98 -2.77 -1.03
N LEU A 13 -1.86 -2.82 -2.04
CA LEU A 13 -1.90 -3.93 -2.99
C LEU A 13 -0.59 -4.05 -3.78
N ILE A 14 -0.04 -2.93 -4.24
CA ILE A 14 1.25 -2.86 -4.93
C ILE A 14 2.37 -3.36 -4.01
N GLY A 15 2.37 -2.94 -2.74
CA GLY A 15 3.33 -3.40 -1.75
C GLY A 15 3.24 -4.89 -1.46
N ALA A 16 2.04 -5.42 -1.29
CA ALA A 16 1.80 -6.85 -1.07
C ALA A 16 2.24 -7.68 -2.28
N LEU A 17 1.98 -7.20 -3.50
CA LEU A 17 2.43 -7.85 -4.72
C LEU A 17 3.97 -7.86 -4.81
N ASN A 18 4.64 -6.74 -4.54
CA ASN A 18 6.11 -6.68 -4.52
C ASN A 18 6.72 -7.65 -3.50
N TRP A 19 6.17 -7.71 -2.27
CA TRP A 19 6.60 -8.68 -1.26
C TRP A 19 6.32 -10.13 -1.67
N GLY A 20 5.19 -10.39 -2.33
CA GLY A 20 4.86 -11.70 -2.89
C GLY A 20 5.88 -12.14 -3.95
N LEU A 21 6.23 -11.27 -4.89
CA LEU A 21 7.27 -11.57 -5.88
C LEU A 21 8.64 -11.80 -5.26
N PHE A 22 8.97 -11.04 -4.20
CA PHE A 22 10.21 -11.26 -3.47
C PHE A 22 10.21 -12.62 -2.75
N GLY A 23 9.09 -13.04 -2.14
CA GLY A 23 8.98 -14.33 -1.47
C GLY A 23 9.01 -15.53 -2.41
N PHE A 24 8.31 -15.46 -3.56
CA PHE A 24 8.22 -16.59 -4.49
C PHE A 24 9.41 -16.68 -5.44
N PHE A 25 9.92 -15.54 -5.92
CA PHE A 25 10.88 -15.49 -7.02
C PHE A 25 12.19 -14.78 -6.63
N ASN A 26 12.36 -14.36 -5.38
CA ASN A 26 13.45 -13.47 -4.94
C ASN A 26 13.55 -12.19 -5.80
N PHE A 27 12.45 -11.81 -6.44
CA PHE A 27 12.40 -10.69 -7.38
C PHE A 27 11.83 -9.45 -6.71
N ASN A 28 12.62 -8.39 -6.64
CA ASN A 28 12.20 -7.12 -6.05
C ASN A 28 11.92 -6.10 -7.16
N LEU A 29 10.63 -5.88 -7.46
CA LEU A 29 10.18 -4.91 -8.49
C LEU A 29 10.70 -3.50 -8.18
N VAL A 30 10.67 -3.10 -6.91
CA VAL A 30 11.10 -1.76 -6.47
C VAL A 30 12.61 -1.59 -6.63
N ALA A 31 13.40 -2.64 -6.46
CA ALA A 31 14.86 -2.60 -6.60
C ALA A 31 15.33 -2.39 -8.05
N ILE A 32 14.46 -2.58 -9.06
CA ILE A 32 14.82 -2.33 -10.46
C ILE A 32 15.07 -0.83 -10.71
N PHE A 33 14.43 0.05 -9.93
CA PHE A 33 14.52 1.50 -10.07
C PHE A 33 15.71 2.14 -9.30
N GLY A 34 16.71 1.35 -8.89
CA GLY A 34 17.93 1.88 -8.27
C GLY A 34 18.51 1.07 -7.11
N GLY A 35 18.05 -0.17 -6.90
CA GLY A 35 18.51 -1.07 -5.84
C GLY A 35 17.62 -1.06 -4.59
N ALA A 36 17.73 -2.12 -3.79
CA ALA A 36 16.87 -2.36 -2.62
C ALA A 36 16.97 -1.28 -1.52
N ARG A 37 18.06 -0.49 -1.50
CA ARG A 37 18.30 0.62 -0.56
C ARG A 37 18.41 1.97 -1.27
N SER A 38 17.78 2.11 -2.44
CA SER A 38 17.65 3.42 -3.08
C SER A 38 16.73 4.34 -2.28
N VAL A 39 16.98 5.65 -2.34
CA VAL A 39 16.08 6.68 -1.80
C VAL A 39 14.66 6.50 -2.36
N PHE A 40 14.54 6.13 -3.64
CA PHE A 40 13.26 5.84 -4.27
C PHE A 40 12.54 4.67 -3.60
N ALA A 41 13.26 3.57 -3.33
CA ALA A 41 12.70 2.40 -2.66
C ALA A 41 12.20 2.74 -1.25
N VAL A 42 12.95 3.54 -0.50
CA VAL A 42 12.57 3.99 0.85
C VAL A 42 11.29 4.81 0.81
N ILE A 43 11.15 5.73 -0.15
CA ILE A 43 9.92 6.54 -0.32
C ILE A 43 8.73 5.64 -0.60
N VAL A 44 8.86 4.71 -1.55
CA VAL A 44 7.78 3.78 -1.93
C VAL A 44 7.35 2.92 -0.74
N TYR A 45 8.30 2.30 -0.03
CA TYR A 45 7.96 1.47 1.13
C TYR A 45 7.35 2.27 2.28
N THR A 46 7.77 3.52 2.48
CA THR A 46 7.17 4.41 3.49
C THR A 46 5.72 4.76 3.14
N LEU A 47 5.43 5.07 1.87
CA LEU A 47 4.07 5.36 1.41
C LEU A 47 3.14 4.15 1.54
N ILE A 48 3.64 2.94 1.23
CA ILE A 48 2.90 1.69 1.43
C ILE A 48 2.59 1.48 2.92
N ALA A 49 3.56 1.71 3.81
CA ALA A 49 3.37 1.58 5.25
C ALA A 49 2.32 2.57 5.79
N LEU A 50 2.39 3.83 5.39
CA LEU A 50 1.39 4.85 5.76
C LEU A 50 -0.01 4.48 5.24
N SER A 51 -0.08 3.94 4.03
CA SER A 51 -1.34 3.47 3.43
C SER A 51 -1.94 2.29 4.18
N ALA A 52 -1.12 1.34 4.62
CA ALA A 52 -1.56 0.21 5.45
C ALA A 52 -2.11 0.70 6.79
N ILE A 53 -1.41 1.62 7.45
CA ILE A 53 -1.86 2.23 8.70
C ILE A 53 -3.20 2.95 8.51
N TRP A 54 -3.35 3.72 7.43
CA TRP A 54 -4.61 4.41 7.11
C TRP A 54 -5.77 3.43 6.92
N LEU A 55 -5.56 2.31 6.23
CA LEU A 55 -6.58 1.27 6.03
C LEU A 55 -6.98 0.55 7.31
N ILE A 56 -6.10 0.50 8.32
CA ILE A 56 -6.40 -0.05 9.65
C ILE A 56 -7.17 0.98 10.49
N ILE A 57 -6.77 2.25 10.43
CA ILE A 57 -7.36 3.33 11.24
C ILE A 57 -8.73 3.77 10.69
N SER A 58 -8.88 3.88 9.37
CA SER A 58 -10.13 4.33 8.74
C SER A 58 -11.38 3.55 9.17
N PRO A 59 -11.40 2.20 9.25
CA PRO A 59 -12.56 1.45 9.71
C PRO A 59 -12.82 1.62 11.20
N CYS A 60 -11.79 1.80 12.03
CA CYS A 60 -11.95 2.10 13.46
C CYS A 60 -12.66 3.44 13.70
N ILE A 61 -12.49 4.41 12.79
CA ILE A 61 -13.16 5.71 12.86
C ILE A 61 -14.55 5.69 12.18
N THR A 62 -14.80 4.72 11.29
CA THR A 62 -16.00 4.69 10.43
C THR A 62 -16.94 3.53 10.76
N ASP A 63 -17.26 3.26 12.03
CA ASP A 63 -18.18 2.18 12.44
C ASP A 63 -17.91 0.82 11.74
N GLY A 64 -16.64 0.52 11.42
CA GLY A 64 -16.24 -0.68 10.67
C GLY A 64 -16.50 -0.66 9.15
N LYS A 65 -17.03 0.43 8.57
CA LYS A 65 -17.27 0.57 7.12
C LYS A 65 -16.06 1.16 6.39
N LEU A 66 -15.46 0.36 5.52
CA LEU A 66 -14.58 0.83 4.45
C LEU A 66 -15.42 1.12 3.19
N ASP A 67 -15.88 2.36 3.03
CA ASP A 67 -16.57 2.77 1.81
C ASP A 67 -15.57 3.07 0.67
N MET A 68 -15.63 2.23 -0.37
CA MET A 68 -14.80 2.29 -1.57
C MET A 68 -15.61 2.54 -2.85
N ASN A 69 -16.94 2.44 -2.79
CA ASN A 69 -17.81 2.37 -3.96
C ASN A 69 -18.86 3.49 -3.99
N GLY A 70 -19.05 4.24 -2.90
CA GLY A 70 -19.92 5.40 -2.88
C GLY A 70 -21.33 5.14 -3.38
N LYS A 71 -21.88 3.94 -3.13
CA LYS A 71 -23.32 3.70 -3.34
C LYS A 71 -24.06 4.29 -2.14
N ASN A 72 -24.86 5.30 -2.46
CA ASN A 72 -25.68 6.14 -1.59
C ASN A 72 -26.29 5.41 -0.41
#